data_AF-A0A067DFX2-F1
#
_entry.id   AF-A0A067DFX2-F1
#
_cell.length_a   1.000
_cell.length_b   1.000
_cell.length_c   1.000
_cell.angle_alpha   90.00
_cell.angle_beta   90.00
_cell.angle_gamma   90.00
#
_symmetry.space_group_name_H-M   'P 1'
#
loop_
_entity.id
_entity.type
_entity.pdbx_description
1 polymer ?
#
loop_
_entity_poly.entity_id
_entity_poly.type
_entity_poly.pdbx_seq_one_letter_code
_entity_poly.pdbx_strand_id
1 'polypeptide(L)'
;MFNQNISPKMALLNVFLGLFLLALANIPRNVVCQNSVTDLVTPEFFDGIKNQAPATCEGKGFYTRDAFITALNSYPEFGRTDTNREVAAFFAHVTHETTDFCYIEEKNKADPHCTSPQYPCANGKFYYGRGPIQLTGNGNYIEAGRAIGFDGLNSPETVARDRVISFKTLCGFG
;
A
#
# COMPACT_ATOMS: atom_id res chain seq x y z
N MET A 1 20.42 -64.18 16.67
CA MET A 1 19.29 -63.24 16.63
C MET A 1 19.36 -62.53 15.28
N PHE A 2 18.39 -62.87 14.41
CA PHE A 2 18.05 -62.33 13.08
C PHE A 2 19.12 -61.73 12.17
N ASN A 3 19.53 -62.56 11.20
CA ASN A 3 19.86 -62.15 9.84
C ASN A 3 18.58 -61.63 9.15
N GLN A 4 18.59 -60.39 8.63
CA GLN A 4 17.51 -59.83 7.83
C GLN A 4 18.11 -59.41 6.48
N ASN A 5 17.97 -60.30 5.51
CA ASN A 5 18.22 -60.06 4.09
C ASN A 5 17.29 -58.95 3.58
N ILE A 6 17.84 -57.76 3.32
CA ILE A 6 17.13 -56.72 2.60
C ILE A 6 17.25 -57.02 1.10
N SER A 7 16.13 -57.33 0.46
CA SER A 7 16.05 -57.66 -0.98
C SER A 7 16.54 -56.49 -1.86
N PRO A 8 17.35 -56.74 -2.91
CA PRO A 8 17.90 -55.70 -3.79
C PRO A 8 16.82 -54.91 -4.56
N LYS A 9 15.57 -55.36 -4.58
CA LYS A 9 14.43 -54.62 -5.18
C LYS A 9 14.02 -53.38 -4.36
N MET A 10 14.27 -53.35 -3.04
CA MET A 10 13.97 -52.18 -2.19
C MET A 10 15.03 -51.09 -2.24
N ALA A 11 16.29 -51.45 -2.55
CA ALA A 11 17.37 -50.47 -2.71
C ALA A 11 17.18 -49.60 -3.97
N LEU A 12 16.68 -50.18 -5.06
CA LEU A 12 16.44 -49.45 -6.32
C LEU A 12 15.26 -48.46 -6.21
N LEU A 13 14.20 -48.78 -5.46
CA LEU A 13 13.05 -47.88 -5.27
C LEU A 13 13.44 -46.61 -4.49
N ASN A 14 14.33 -46.74 -3.50
CA ASN A 14 14.85 -45.61 -2.72
C ASN A 14 15.84 -44.74 -3.50
N VAL A 15 16.56 -45.29 -4.48
CA VAL A 15 17.45 -44.52 -5.36
C VAL A 15 16.65 -43.65 -6.33
N PHE A 16 15.55 -44.17 -6.91
CA PHE A 16 14.67 -43.37 -7.78
C PHE A 16 13.90 -42.28 -7.03
N LEU A 17 13.45 -42.54 -5.79
CA LEU A 17 12.78 -41.53 -4.96
C LEU A 17 13.77 -40.45 -4.46
N GLY A 18 15.01 -40.83 -4.14
CA GLY A 18 16.08 -39.91 -3.74
C GLY A 18 16.57 -39.00 -4.87
N LEU A 19 16.67 -39.51 -6.10
CA LEU A 19 17.02 -38.71 -7.28
C LEU A 19 15.90 -37.71 -7.66
N PHE A 20 14.63 -38.04 -7.43
CA PHE A 20 13.52 -37.12 -7.63
C PHE A 20 13.45 -36.02 -6.55
N LEU A 21 13.80 -36.34 -5.29
CA LEU A 21 13.88 -35.36 -4.19
C LEU A 21 15.07 -34.41 -4.32
N LEU A 22 16.20 -34.85 -4.87
CA LEU A 22 17.36 -33.99 -5.14
C LEU A 22 17.16 -33.07 -6.36
N ALA A 23 16.28 -33.43 -7.30
CA ALA A 23 15.90 -32.57 -8.41
C ALA A 23 15.03 -31.37 -7.98
N LEU A 24 14.27 -31.49 -6.88
CA LEU A 24 13.49 -30.37 -6.32
C LEU A 24 14.34 -29.39 -5.49
N ALA A 25 15.51 -29.82 -4.99
CA ALA A 25 16.40 -28.96 -4.20
C ALA A 25 17.23 -28.00 -5.05
N ASN A 26 17.31 -28.23 -6.37
CA ASN A 26 18.07 -27.42 -7.33
C ASN A 26 17.18 -26.74 -8.39
N ILE A 27 15.86 -26.73 -8.21
CA ILE A 27 15.02 -25.76 -8.91
C ILE A 27 15.41 -24.40 -8.33
N PRO A 28 15.93 -23.45 -9.12
CA PRO A 28 16.04 -22.07 -8.65
C PRO A 28 14.65 -21.70 -8.14
N ARG A 29 14.51 -21.46 -6.83
CA ARG A 29 13.25 -21.04 -6.22
C ARG A 29 12.73 -19.94 -7.12
N ASN A 30 11.68 -20.28 -7.85
CA ASN A 30 10.96 -19.48 -8.84
C ASN A 30 11.67 -18.17 -9.21
N VAL A 31 12.04 -18.02 -10.47
CA VAL A 31 11.92 -16.70 -11.10
C VAL A 31 10.43 -16.34 -11.04
N VAL A 32 9.95 -15.94 -9.86
CA VAL A 32 8.82 -15.04 -9.76
C VAL A 32 9.41 -13.77 -10.35
N CYS A 33 9.00 -13.42 -11.55
CA CYS A 33 9.12 -12.04 -11.99
C CYS A 33 8.33 -11.23 -10.96
N GLN A 34 8.97 -10.75 -9.90
CA GLN A 34 8.36 -9.76 -9.04
C GLN A 34 8.25 -8.51 -9.89
N ASN A 35 7.04 -8.22 -10.33
CA ASN A 35 6.76 -6.97 -11.01
C ASN A 35 7.11 -5.84 -10.04
N SER A 36 7.80 -4.81 -10.52
CA SER A 36 7.93 -3.62 -9.70
C SER A 36 6.55 -3.00 -9.48
N VAL A 37 6.37 -2.23 -8.41
CA VAL A 37 5.12 -1.48 -8.19
C VAL A 37 4.79 -0.60 -9.41
N THR A 38 5.80 -0.02 -10.04
CA THR A 38 5.66 0.76 -11.28
C THR A 38 5.18 -0.05 -12.49
N ASP A 39 5.55 -1.33 -12.58
CA ASP A 39 5.12 -2.22 -13.67
C ASP A 39 3.68 -2.73 -13.45
N LEU A 40 3.27 -2.92 -12.19
CA LEU A 40 1.90 -3.29 -11.84
C LEU A 40 0.93 -2.14 -12.00
N VAL A 41 1.30 -0.98 -11.47
CA VAL A 41 0.48 0.22 -11.49
C VAL A 41 0.77 0.92 -12.80
N THR A 42 0.26 0.39 -13.90
CA THR A 42 0.33 1.04 -15.23
C THR A 42 -0.63 2.24 -15.28
N PRO A 43 -0.50 3.14 -16.28
CA PRO A 43 -1.50 4.17 -16.53
C PRO A 43 -2.91 3.59 -16.66
N GLU A 44 -3.07 2.49 -17.40
CA GLU A 44 -4.36 1.84 -17.65
C GLU A 44 -4.95 1.25 -16.36
N PHE A 45 -4.13 0.64 -15.50
CA PHE A 45 -4.57 0.16 -14.19
C PHE A 45 -5.08 1.32 -13.32
N PHE A 46 -4.27 2.37 -13.18
CA PHE A 46 -4.58 3.51 -12.33
C PHE A 46 -5.83 4.26 -12.83
N ASP A 47 -5.88 4.54 -14.13
CA ASP A 47 -7.03 5.20 -14.76
C ASP A 47 -8.26 4.29 -14.76
N GLY A 48 -8.10 2.97 -14.83
CA GLY A 48 -9.19 2.00 -14.73
C GLY A 48 -9.94 2.10 -13.40
N ILE A 49 -9.22 2.29 -12.29
CA ILE A 49 -9.79 2.58 -10.97
C ILE A 49 -10.45 3.96 -10.98
N LYS A 50 -9.68 5.00 -11.31
CA LYS A 50 -10.15 6.39 -11.27
C LYS A 50 -11.38 6.61 -12.14
N ASN A 51 -11.52 5.89 -13.26
CA ASN A 51 -12.64 6.03 -14.21
C ASN A 51 -13.95 5.40 -13.74
N GLN A 52 -13.97 4.65 -12.64
CA GLN A 52 -15.22 4.21 -12.00
C GLN A 52 -15.99 5.41 -11.41
N ALA A 53 -15.28 6.43 -10.92
CA ALA A 53 -15.89 7.65 -10.40
C ALA A 53 -16.41 8.58 -11.53
N PRO A 54 -17.50 9.35 -11.30
CA PRO A 54 -17.97 10.39 -12.21
C PRO A 54 -16.91 11.42 -12.60
N ALA A 55 -16.96 11.93 -13.83
CA ALA A 55 -16.02 12.96 -14.32
C ALA A 55 -16.08 14.28 -13.52
N THR A 56 -17.17 14.53 -12.80
CA THR A 56 -17.39 15.72 -11.96
C THR A 56 -16.72 15.63 -10.58
N CYS A 57 -16.16 14.48 -10.21
CA CYS A 57 -15.51 14.30 -8.92
C CYS A 57 -14.25 15.17 -8.78
N GLU A 58 -14.09 15.80 -7.62
CA GLU A 58 -12.96 16.69 -7.31
C GLU A 58 -11.61 15.97 -7.42
N GLY A 59 -11.54 14.68 -7.08
CA GLY A 59 -10.31 13.90 -7.11
C GLY A 59 -9.77 13.59 -8.52
N LYS A 60 -10.56 13.80 -9.59
CA LYS A 60 -10.19 13.42 -10.97
C LYS A 60 -8.91 14.08 -11.49
N GLY A 61 -8.69 15.34 -11.13
CA GLY A 61 -7.48 16.11 -11.50
C GLY A 61 -6.38 16.09 -10.43
N PHE A 62 -6.71 15.60 -9.23
CA PHE A 62 -5.81 15.60 -8.07
C PHE A 62 -5.02 14.30 -7.97
N TYR A 63 -5.72 13.15 -8.00
CA TYR A 63 -5.09 11.83 -7.92
C TYR A 63 -4.53 11.43 -9.28
N THR A 64 -3.20 11.36 -9.34
CA THR A 64 -2.46 11.02 -10.56
C THR A 64 -1.47 9.92 -10.27
N ARG A 65 -1.31 9.00 -11.23
CA ARG A 65 -0.29 7.94 -11.18
C ARG A 65 1.10 8.51 -10.88
N ASP A 66 1.49 9.60 -11.55
CA ASP A 66 2.82 10.19 -11.36
C ASP A 66 3.06 10.67 -9.93
N ALA A 67 2.04 11.21 -9.27
CA ALA A 67 2.12 11.58 -7.86
C ALA A 67 2.25 10.36 -6.94
N PHE A 68 1.53 9.27 -7.24
CA PHE A 68 1.68 7.99 -6.53
C PHE A 68 3.10 7.42 -6.71
N ILE A 69 3.64 7.36 -7.93
CA ILE A 69 5.01 6.90 -8.20
C ILE A 69 6.05 7.82 -7.55
N THR A 70 5.81 9.13 -7.53
CA THR A 70 6.71 10.06 -6.84
C THR A 70 6.70 9.84 -5.33
N ALA A 71 5.53 9.59 -4.74
CA ALA A 71 5.39 9.28 -3.32
C ALA A 71 6.08 7.95 -2.96
N LEU A 72 5.98 6.94 -3.82
CA LEU A 72 6.59 5.62 -3.66
C LEU A 72 8.11 5.69 -3.42
N ASN A 73 8.81 6.67 -4.00
CA ASN A 73 10.24 6.87 -3.79
C ASN A 73 10.62 7.12 -2.31
N SER A 74 9.66 7.48 -1.45
CA SER A 74 9.88 7.64 0.00
C SER A 74 9.66 6.34 0.80
N TYR A 75 9.22 5.26 0.17
CA TYR A 75 8.84 4.00 0.81
C TYR A 75 9.45 2.80 0.09
N PRO A 76 10.78 2.60 0.19
CA PRO A 76 11.51 1.57 -0.58
C PRO A 76 11.13 0.14 -0.21
N GLU A 77 10.48 -0.07 0.94
CA GLU A 77 10.01 -1.40 1.37
C GLU A 77 8.62 -1.75 0.83
N PHE A 78 7.86 -0.76 0.33
CA PHE A 78 6.52 -0.99 -0.21
C PHE A 78 6.59 -1.83 -1.49
N GLY A 79 5.85 -2.93 -1.51
CA GLY A 79 5.77 -3.84 -2.64
C GLY A 79 7.01 -4.71 -2.81
N ARG A 80 7.81 -4.95 -1.75
CA ARG A 80 9.05 -5.71 -1.82
C ARG A 80 8.88 -7.23 -1.69
N THR A 81 7.92 -7.70 -0.89
CA THR A 81 7.81 -9.13 -0.53
C THR A 81 6.67 -9.83 -1.26
N ASP A 82 5.49 -9.22 -1.31
CA ASP A 82 4.34 -9.73 -2.08
C ASP A 82 3.70 -8.56 -2.84
N THR A 83 4.45 -8.07 -3.84
CA THR A 83 4.13 -6.83 -4.59
C THR A 83 2.71 -6.82 -5.11
N ASN A 84 2.24 -7.95 -5.65
CA ASN A 84 0.88 -8.06 -6.20
C ASN A 84 -0.18 -7.89 -5.11
N ARG A 85 -0.05 -8.58 -3.97
CA ARG A 85 -1.05 -8.50 -2.90
C ARG A 85 -1.01 -7.15 -2.20
N GLU A 86 0.18 -6.62 -1.95
CA GLU A 86 0.36 -5.35 -1.25
C GLU A 86 -0.20 -4.18 -2.06
N VAL A 87 0.11 -4.13 -3.37
CA VAL A 87 -0.49 -3.15 -4.28
C VAL A 87 -2.01 -3.33 -4.38
N ALA A 88 -2.52 -4.56 -4.48
CA ALA A 88 -3.96 -4.79 -4.53
C ALA A 88 -4.66 -4.34 -3.25
N ALA A 89 -4.11 -4.67 -2.07
CA ALA A 89 -4.66 -4.27 -0.78
C ALA A 89 -4.62 -2.74 -0.60
N PHE A 90 -3.52 -2.11 -0.99
CA PHE A 90 -3.37 -0.65 -0.99
C PHE A 90 -4.50 -0.01 -1.81
N PHE A 91 -4.63 -0.36 -3.09
CA PHE A 91 -5.63 0.27 -3.95
C PHE A 91 -7.06 -0.09 -3.55
N ALA A 92 -7.30 -1.27 -2.97
CA ALA A 92 -8.61 -1.63 -2.41
C ALA A 92 -9.01 -0.75 -1.23
N HIS A 93 -8.09 -0.39 -0.34
CA HIS A 93 -8.38 0.59 0.71
C HIS A 93 -8.60 1.98 0.12
N VAL A 94 -7.76 2.41 -0.83
CA VAL A 94 -7.92 3.71 -1.47
C VAL A 94 -9.27 3.87 -2.15
N THR A 95 -9.69 2.86 -2.93
CA THR A 95 -10.98 2.89 -3.63
C THR A 95 -12.13 2.98 -2.64
N HIS A 96 -12.06 2.23 -1.54
CA HIS A 96 -13.07 2.27 -0.48
C HIS A 96 -13.16 3.65 0.18
N GLU A 97 -12.04 4.18 0.67
CA GLU A 97 -12.01 5.43 1.45
C GLU A 97 -12.34 6.67 0.61
N THR A 98 -11.97 6.67 -0.68
CA THR A 98 -12.14 7.84 -1.56
C THR A 98 -13.34 7.72 -2.50
N THR A 99 -14.04 6.59 -2.51
CA THR A 99 -15.03 6.22 -3.55
C THR A 99 -14.38 6.32 -4.94
N ASP A 100 -13.45 5.41 -5.23
CA ASP A 100 -12.74 5.32 -6.52
C ASP A 100 -12.05 6.62 -6.93
N PHE A 101 -11.31 7.24 -6.01
CA PHE A 101 -10.65 8.54 -6.18
C PHE A 101 -11.61 9.73 -6.40
N CYS A 102 -12.87 9.64 -5.98
CA CYS A 102 -13.81 10.75 -6.14
C CYS A 102 -13.51 11.90 -5.15
N TYR A 103 -13.26 11.59 -3.89
CA TYR A 103 -13.13 12.58 -2.80
C TYR A 103 -11.68 12.77 -2.36
N ILE A 104 -11.30 14.04 -2.19
CA ILE A 104 -10.02 14.45 -1.61
C ILE A 104 -10.20 14.69 -0.11
N GLU A 105 -11.29 15.34 0.25
CA GLU A 105 -11.64 15.63 1.64
C GLU A 105 -12.94 14.93 2.01
N GLU A 106 -13.09 14.62 3.29
CA GLU A 106 -14.34 14.11 3.86
C GLU A 106 -15.52 15.02 3.50
N LYS A 107 -16.70 14.43 3.25
CA LYS A 107 -17.91 15.18 2.90
C LYS A 107 -18.41 16.06 4.04
N ASN A 108 -18.46 15.53 5.26
CA ASN A 108 -18.92 16.24 6.42
C ASN A 108 -17.73 16.85 7.17
N LYS A 109 -17.56 18.17 7.05
CA LYS A 109 -16.41 18.89 7.61
C LYS A 109 -16.74 19.66 8.89
N ALA A 110 -17.88 19.32 9.52
CA ALA A 110 -18.38 20.05 10.68
C ALA A 110 -17.62 19.71 11.97
N ASP A 111 -17.15 18.46 12.10
CA ASP A 111 -16.35 18.03 13.26
C ASP A 111 -14.88 18.48 13.07
N PRO A 112 -14.28 19.18 14.06
CA PRO A 112 -12.86 19.50 14.03
C PRO A 112 -11.92 18.28 14.07
N HIS A 113 -12.40 17.11 14.49
CA HIS A 113 -11.59 15.91 14.77
C HIS A 113 -10.37 16.21 15.65
N CYS A 114 -10.60 17.08 16.63
CA CYS A 114 -9.64 17.45 17.65
C CYS A 114 -9.80 16.54 18.87
N THR A 115 -9.21 15.35 18.83
CA THR A 115 -9.52 14.30 19.82
C THR A 115 -8.31 13.83 20.63
N SER A 116 -7.08 14.03 20.14
CA SER A 116 -5.89 13.62 20.88
C SER A 116 -5.62 14.58 22.06
N PRO A 117 -5.57 14.09 23.32
CA PRO A 117 -5.30 14.92 24.49
C PRO A 117 -3.82 15.31 24.62
N GLN A 118 -2.93 14.59 23.92
CA GLN A 118 -1.49 14.85 23.95
C GLN A 118 -1.10 16.08 23.11
N TYR A 119 -1.94 16.47 22.16
CA TYR A 119 -1.62 17.50 21.19
C TYR A 119 -2.73 18.55 21.09
N PRO A 120 -2.56 19.75 21.66
CA PRO A 120 -3.56 20.80 21.53
C PRO A 120 -3.72 21.18 20.07
N CYS A 121 -4.97 21.33 19.63
CA CYS A 121 -5.28 21.69 18.26
C CYS A 121 -4.95 23.14 17.97
N ALA A 122 -4.39 23.38 16.78
CA ALA A 122 -4.21 24.73 16.28
C ALA A 122 -5.56 25.44 16.10
N ASN A 123 -5.59 26.73 16.42
CA ASN A 123 -6.80 27.53 16.33
C ASN A 123 -7.31 27.59 14.87
N GLY A 124 -8.61 27.37 14.68
CA GLY A 124 -9.25 27.37 13.37
C GLY A 124 -8.87 26.21 12.45
N LYS A 125 -8.19 25.17 12.96
CA LYS A 125 -7.80 23.98 12.17
C LYS A 125 -8.69 22.78 12.45
N PHE A 126 -8.99 22.07 11.37
CA PHE A 126 -9.88 20.91 11.34
C PHE A 126 -9.13 19.74 10.73
N TYR A 127 -9.21 18.58 11.38
CA TYR A 127 -8.46 17.37 11.07
C TYR A 127 -9.39 16.26 10.56
N TYR A 128 -10.45 16.62 9.83
CA TYR A 128 -11.31 15.67 9.11
C TYR A 128 -10.53 14.90 8.03
N GLY A 129 -11.14 13.86 7.47
CA GLY A 129 -10.50 12.97 6.50
C GLY A 129 -9.94 13.70 5.28
N ARG A 130 -8.66 13.45 4.95
CA ARG A 130 -8.03 13.92 3.70
C ARG A 130 -7.18 12.85 3.03
N GLY A 131 -7.13 12.91 1.71
CA GLY A 131 -6.29 12.07 0.86
C GLY A 131 -6.74 10.62 0.75
N PRO A 132 -5.89 9.75 0.17
CA PRO A 132 -6.20 8.36 -0.17
C PRO A 132 -6.62 7.45 0.98
N ILE A 133 -6.20 7.76 2.22
CA ILE A 133 -6.55 7.00 3.43
C ILE A 133 -7.51 7.77 4.35
N GLN A 134 -8.02 8.93 3.91
CA GLN A 134 -8.83 9.81 4.74
C GLN A 134 -8.19 10.05 6.12
N LEU A 135 -6.93 10.53 6.12
CA LEU A 135 -6.17 10.83 7.33
C LEU A 135 -6.99 11.75 8.24
N THR A 136 -7.28 11.28 9.46
CA THR A 136 -8.23 11.94 10.37
C THR A 136 -7.64 12.04 11.77
N GLY A 137 -7.87 13.16 12.45
CA GLY A 137 -7.48 13.37 13.84
C GLY A 137 -6.14 14.10 14.01
N ASN A 138 -6.12 15.14 14.86
CA ASN A 138 -4.95 15.97 15.13
C ASN A 138 -3.65 15.18 15.42
N GLY A 139 -3.74 14.11 16.22
CA GLY A 139 -2.58 13.26 16.51
C GLY A 139 -1.99 12.60 15.25
N ASN A 140 -2.85 12.04 14.40
CA ASN A 140 -2.42 11.37 13.17
C ASN A 140 -1.79 12.36 12.17
N TYR A 141 -2.35 13.56 12.06
CA TYR A 141 -1.75 14.61 11.23
C TYR A 141 -0.36 15.02 11.71
N ILE A 142 -0.15 15.13 13.02
CA ILE A 142 1.17 15.47 13.58
C ILE A 142 2.19 14.38 13.27
N GLU A 143 1.86 13.11 13.52
CA GLU A 143 2.79 12.01 13.27
C GLU A 143 3.08 11.85 11.77
N ALA A 144 2.05 11.98 10.91
CA ALA A 144 2.23 12.00 9.47
C ALA A 144 3.13 13.19 9.03
N GLY A 145 2.90 14.37 9.60
CA GLY A 145 3.69 15.57 9.36
C GLY A 145 5.18 15.38 9.68
N ARG A 146 5.47 14.77 10.83
CA ARG A 146 6.85 14.44 11.25
C ARG A 146 7.52 13.43 10.33
N ALA A 147 6.80 12.38 9.92
CA ALA A 147 7.34 11.33 9.07
C ALA A 147 7.58 11.81 7.63
N ILE A 148 6.71 12.67 7.10
CA ILE A 148 6.69 13.06 5.68
C ILE A 148 7.38 14.41 5.43
N GLY A 149 7.46 15.27 6.45
CA GLY A 149 8.06 16.60 6.35
C GLY A 149 7.06 17.70 5.98
N PHE A 150 5.86 17.71 6.57
CA PHE A 150 4.90 18.82 6.46
C PHE A 150 4.36 19.23 7.83
N ASP A 151 3.83 20.45 7.94
CA ASP A 151 3.20 20.91 9.19
C ASP A 151 1.77 20.36 9.31
N GLY A 152 1.65 19.18 9.92
CA GLY A 152 0.36 18.53 10.14
C GLY A 152 -0.54 19.23 11.15
N LEU A 153 0.02 20.02 12.07
CA LEU A 153 -0.78 20.71 13.09
C LEU A 153 -1.37 22.02 12.56
N ASN A 154 -0.51 22.88 11.99
CA ASN A 154 -0.95 24.21 11.53
C ASN A 154 -1.29 24.25 10.05
N SER A 155 -1.01 23.19 9.28
CA SER A 155 -1.35 23.12 7.85
C SER A 155 -1.91 21.74 7.44
N PRO A 156 -2.91 21.17 8.15
CA PRO A 156 -3.49 19.87 7.80
C PRO A 156 -4.07 19.83 6.38
N GLU A 157 -4.51 20.97 5.85
CA GLU A 157 -4.98 21.11 4.47
C GLU A 157 -3.92 20.78 3.40
N THR A 158 -2.64 20.70 3.77
CA THR A 158 -1.55 20.30 2.86
C THR A 158 -1.85 18.95 2.21
N VAL A 159 -2.43 18.00 2.96
CA VAL A 159 -2.80 16.66 2.47
C VAL A 159 -3.82 16.70 1.33
N ALA A 160 -4.64 17.76 1.26
CA ALA A 160 -5.62 17.98 0.18
C ALA A 160 -5.13 18.92 -0.93
N ARG A 161 -3.96 19.53 -0.80
CA ARG A 161 -3.41 20.50 -1.77
C ARG A 161 -2.20 19.95 -2.52
N ASP A 162 -1.36 19.18 -1.85
CA ASP A 162 -0.20 18.54 -2.44
C ASP A 162 -0.50 17.06 -2.66
N ARG A 163 -0.67 16.70 -3.93
CA ARG A 163 -0.97 15.33 -4.36
C ARG A 163 0.11 14.31 -3.99
N VAL A 164 1.37 14.72 -3.93
CA VAL A 164 2.48 13.82 -3.54
C VAL A 164 2.42 13.59 -2.04
N ILE A 165 2.29 14.65 -1.24
CA ILE A 165 2.11 14.51 0.22
C ILE A 165 0.87 13.67 0.53
N SER A 166 -0.22 13.87 -0.22
CA SER A 166 -1.45 13.07 -0.10
C SER A 166 -1.19 11.58 -0.25
N PHE A 167 -0.44 11.15 -1.27
CA PHE A 167 -0.08 9.73 -1.40
C PHE A 167 0.90 9.26 -0.33
N LYS A 168 1.83 10.12 0.10
CA LYS A 168 2.77 9.76 1.18
C LYS A 168 2.06 9.45 2.49
N THR A 169 0.94 10.10 2.81
CA THR A 169 0.19 9.77 4.05
C THR A 169 -0.31 8.33 4.09
N LEU A 170 -0.41 7.65 2.94
CA LEU A 170 -0.87 6.27 2.86
C LEU A 170 0.27 5.26 2.77
N CYS A 171 1.34 5.55 2.02
CA CYS A 171 2.45 4.60 1.84
C CYS A 171 3.24 4.28 3.12
N GLY A 172 3.10 5.10 4.18
CA GLY A 172 3.69 4.81 5.50
C GLY A 172 2.92 3.83 6.38
N PHE A 173 1.73 3.38 5.95
CA PHE A 173 0.89 2.41 6.67
C PHE A 173 0.91 1.00 6.06
N GLY A 174 1.69 0.79 4.98
CA GLY A 174 1.88 -0.50 4.30
C GLY A 174 3.04 -1.31 4.87
#